data_AF-G5AYL0-F1
#
_entry.id   AF-G5AYL0-F1
#
_cell.length_a   1.000
_cell.length_b   1.000
_cell.length_c   1.000
_cell.angle_alpha   90.00
_cell.angle_beta   90.00
_cell.angle_gamma   90.00
#
_symmetry.space_group_name_H-M   'P 1'
#
loop_
_entity.id
_entity.type
_entity.pdbx_description
1 polymer ?
#
loop_
_entity_poly.entity_id
_entity_poly.type
_entity_poly.pdbx_seq_one_letter_code
_entity_poly.pdbx_strand_id
1 'polypeptide(L)'
;MFTQLKLTVILSSLELWSGKNQISTDGDADDILQRLLAWKQNSLIRRPHDIAYLLIYRKHPHYVGATFPGITYNKKYNAGVAVFPDGVSLEGFSNAQLLGLNIGLTYDDINNCSCPRATCVMNHESV
;
A
#
# COMPACT_ATOMS: atom_id res chain seq x y z
N MET A 1 11.93 -9.93 -2.91
CA MET A 1 11.04 -10.08 -1.73
C MET A 1 9.83 -10.95 -2.06
N PHE A 2 8.96 -10.60 -3.02
CA PHE A 2 7.77 -11.41 -3.39
C PHE A 2 8.03 -12.72 -4.14
N THR A 3 9.26 -12.95 -4.61
CA THR A 3 9.65 -14.18 -5.33
C THR A 3 9.43 -15.45 -4.52
N GLN A 4 9.58 -15.40 -3.19
CA GLN A 4 9.32 -16.53 -2.31
C GLN A 4 7.83 -16.93 -2.30
N LEU A 5 6.94 -16.00 -2.60
CA LEU A 5 5.50 -16.22 -2.73
C LEU A 5 5.07 -16.55 -4.17
N LYS A 6 6.03 -16.79 -5.09
CA LYS A 6 5.80 -16.99 -6.52
C LYS A 6 4.98 -15.85 -7.16
N LEU A 7 5.16 -14.63 -6.64
CA LEU A 7 4.43 -13.45 -7.10
C LEU A 7 5.38 -12.47 -7.80
N THR A 8 4.95 -12.01 -8.98
CA THR A 8 5.64 -10.99 -9.78
C THR A 8 4.85 -9.68 -9.72
N VAL A 9 5.48 -8.64 -9.20
CA VAL A 9 4.91 -7.28 -9.19
C VAL A 9 5.43 -6.53 -10.40
N ILE A 10 4.54 -5.98 -11.21
CA ILE A 10 4.87 -5.18 -12.39
C ILE A 10 4.23 -3.81 -12.22
N LEU A 11 5.02 -2.75 -12.39
CA LEU A 11 4.50 -1.39 -12.45
C LEU A 11 3.88 -1.16 -13.83
N SER A 12 2.55 -1.20 -13.93
CA SER A 12 1.82 -1.06 -15.20
C SER A 12 1.56 0.40 -15.60
N SER A 13 1.42 1.29 -14.63
CA SER A 13 1.21 2.72 -14.82
C SER A 13 1.73 3.53 -13.65
N LEU A 14 2.03 4.80 -13.90
CA LEU A 14 2.40 5.80 -12.89
C LEU A 14 1.72 7.12 -13.23
N GLU A 15 1.12 7.76 -12.23
CA GLU A 15 0.50 9.07 -12.35
C GLU A 15 1.08 10.00 -11.29
N LEU A 16 1.45 11.22 -11.71
CA LEU A 16 2.03 12.23 -10.83
C LEU A 16 1.09 13.44 -10.75
N TRP A 17 0.63 13.76 -9.54
CA TRP A 17 -0.22 14.93 -9.28
C TRP A 17 0.64 16.18 -8.99
N SER A 18 1.31 16.70 -10.01
CA SER A 18 2.26 17.81 -9.86
C SER A 18 1.61 19.18 -9.62
N GLY A 19 0.39 19.41 -10.13
CA GLY A 19 -0.31 20.68 -9.96
C GLY A 19 -1.11 20.76 -8.66
N LYS A 20 -2.02 19.80 -8.46
CA LYS A 20 -2.88 19.69 -7.29
C LYS A 20 -3.26 18.24 -7.06
N ASN A 21 -3.42 17.85 -5.80
CA ASN A 21 -3.97 16.56 -5.44
C ASN A 21 -5.39 16.40 -5.99
N GLN A 22 -5.67 15.25 -6.61
CA GLN A 22 -7.00 14.94 -7.15
C GLN A 22 -8.02 14.58 -6.05
N ILE A 23 -7.52 14.21 -4.86
CA ILE A 23 -8.30 13.96 -3.65
C ILE A 23 -7.68 14.71 -2.46
N SER A 24 -8.47 15.00 -1.42
CA SER A 24 -7.89 15.45 -0.14
C SER A 24 -7.14 14.30 0.54
N THR A 25 -5.91 14.59 0.96
CA THR A 25 -5.01 13.70 1.69
C THR A 25 -5.01 13.95 3.20
N ASP A 26 -6.02 14.69 3.70
CA ASP A 26 -6.21 15.02 5.11
C ASP A 26 -6.93 13.89 5.85
N GLY A 27 -6.65 13.74 7.14
CA GLY A 27 -7.21 12.66 7.97
C GLY A 27 -6.30 11.44 8.09
N ASP A 28 -6.89 10.33 8.51
CA ASP A 28 -6.20 9.05 8.68
C ASP A 28 -6.07 8.27 7.35
N ALA A 29 -5.42 7.11 7.42
CA ALA A 29 -5.14 6.30 6.25
C ALA A 29 -6.41 5.75 5.58
N ASP A 30 -7.40 5.37 6.39
CA ASP A 30 -8.62 4.72 5.94
C ASP A 30 -9.56 5.71 5.26
N ASP A 31 -9.67 6.93 5.80
CA ASP A 31 -10.39 8.05 5.17
C ASP A 31 -9.84 8.37 3.78
N ILE A 32 -8.51 8.44 3.66
CA ILE A 32 -7.85 8.71 2.38
C ILE A 32 -8.06 7.54 1.42
N LEU A 33 -8.00 6.30 1.90
CA LEU A 33 -8.24 5.11 1.09
C LEU A 33 -9.66 5.10 0.51
N GLN A 34 -10.68 5.48 1.28
CA GLN A 34 -12.05 5.58 0.78
C GLN A 34 -12.17 6.62 -0.34
N ARG A 35 -11.54 7.78 -0.20
CA ARG A 35 -11.52 8.82 -1.24
C ARG A 35 -10.76 8.36 -2.49
N LEU A 36 -9.64 7.66 -2.31
CA LEU A 36 -8.87 7.07 -3.40
C LEU A 36 -9.71 6.06 -4.20
N LEU A 37 -10.48 5.21 -3.52
CA LEU A 37 -11.37 4.26 -4.16
C LEU A 37 -12.47 4.98 -4.97
N ALA A 38 -13.09 6.01 -4.40
CA ALA A 38 -14.10 6.81 -5.10
C ALA A 38 -13.52 7.49 -6.34
N TRP A 39 -12.32 8.07 -6.24
CA TRP A 39 -11.61 8.67 -7.37
C TRP A 39 -11.24 7.64 -8.43
N LYS A 40 -10.67 6.50 -8.04
CA LYS A 40 -10.29 5.40 -8.94
C LYS A 40 -11.47 4.90 -9.76
N GLN A 41 -12.68 4.85 -9.18
CA GLN A 41 -13.88 4.40 -9.88
C GLN A 41 -14.27 5.29 -11.08
N ASN A 42 -13.89 6.58 -11.03
CA ASN A 42 -14.28 7.62 -11.99
C ASN A 42 -13.14 8.02 -12.94
N SER A 43 -11.88 7.88 -12.53
CA SER A 43 -10.73 8.51 -13.22
C SER A 43 -9.74 7.51 -13.84
N LEU A 44 -9.66 6.28 -13.33
CA LEU A 44 -8.70 5.28 -13.82
C LEU A 44 -9.34 4.30 -14.80
N ILE A 45 -8.65 4.05 -15.93
CA ILE A 45 -9.01 2.96 -16.83
C ILE A 45 -8.90 1.64 -16.07
N ARG A 46 -10.03 0.94 -15.92
CA ARG A 46 -10.11 -0.31 -15.16
C ARG A 46 -9.34 -1.43 -15.87
N ARG A 47 -8.08 -1.61 -15.50
CA ARG A 47 -7.32 -2.81 -15.87
C ARG A 47 -7.63 -3.92 -14.87
N PRO A 48 -7.96 -5.14 -15.34
CA PRO A 48 -8.12 -6.29 -14.45
C PRO A 48 -6.84 -6.50 -13.63
N HIS A 49 -6.98 -6.79 -12.34
CA HIS A 49 -5.89 -7.12 -11.41
C HIS A 49 -4.92 -5.98 -11.02
N ASP A 50 -5.10 -4.77 -11.54
CA ASP A 50 -4.26 -3.63 -11.16
C ASP A 50 -4.66 -3.08 -9.79
N ILE A 51 -3.77 -3.23 -8.81
CA ILE A 51 -3.85 -2.59 -7.50
C ILE A 51 -3.28 -1.18 -7.64
N ALA A 52 -4.05 -0.16 -7.25
CA ALA A 52 -3.57 1.23 -7.28
C ALA A 52 -3.01 1.60 -5.91
N TYR A 53 -1.80 2.12 -5.86
CA TYR A 53 -1.24 2.69 -4.63
C TYR A 53 -1.12 4.20 -4.75
N LEU A 54 -1.64 4.92 -3.75
CA LEU A 54 -1.34 6.33 -3.56
C LEU A 54 -0.18 6.45 -2.58
N LEU A 55 0.91 7.08 -3.01
CA LEU A 55 2.09 7.33 -2.19
C LEU A 55 2.01 8.75 -1.62
N ILE A 56 2.07 8.89 -0.30
CA ILE A 56 1.92 10.17 0.39
C ILE A 56 3.15 10.42 1.26
N TYR A 57 3.77 11.58 1.09
CA TYR A 57 4.80 12.04 2.00
C TYR A 57 4.17 12.63 3.26
N ARG A 58 4.65 12.22 4.43
CA ARG A 58 4.38 12.91 5.70
C ARG A 58 5.67 13.01 6.49
N LYS A 59 5.96 14.18 7.05
CA LYS A 59 7.20 14.39 7.82
C LYS A 59 7.29 13.48 9.05
N HIS A 60 6.17 13.31 9.77
CA HIS A 60 6.07 12.42 10.94
C HIS A 60 4.79 11.58 10.82
N PRO A 61 4.83 10.45 10.09
CA PRO A 61 3.67 9.59 9.97
C PRO A 61 3.43 8.81 11.26
N HIS A 62 2.16 8.70 11.66
CA HIS A 62 1.73 7.85 12.78
C HIS A 62 1.30 6.44 12.31
N TYR A 63 1.35 6.18 11.00
CA TYR A 63 0.94 4.93 10.37
C TYR A 63 1.68 4.75 9.03
N VAL A 64 1.86 3.50 8.60
CA VAL A 64 2.53 3.15 7.33
C VAL A 64 1.60 3.24 6.12
N GLY A 65 0.28 3.13 6.33
CA GLY A 65 -0.70 3.16 5.27
C GLY A 65 -2.01 2.45 5.62
N ALA A 66 -2.87 2.27 4.62
CA ALA A 66 -4.11 1.49 4.71
C ALA A 66 -4.38 0.76 3.41
N THR A 67 -5.03 -0.41 3.52
CA THR A 67 -5.45 -1.21 2.38
C THR A 67 -6.52 -2.22 2.80
N PHE A 68 -7.25 -2.80 1.84
CA PHE A 68 -8.25 -3.84 2.12
C PHE A 68 -7.63 -5.26 2.08
N PRO A 69 -7.57 -5.99 3.21
CA PRO A 69 -6.90 -7.28 3.25
C PRO A 69 -7.63 -8.36 2.44
N GLY A 70 -6.91 -9.10 1.60
CA GLY A 70 -7.46 -10.26 0.87
C GLY A 70 -8.44 -9.93 -0.26
N ILE A 71 -8.59 -8.64 -0.64
CA ILE A 71 -9.60 -8.20 -1.62
C ILE A 71 -8.99 -7.90 -3.01
N THR A 72 -7.80 -8.44 -3.33
CA THR A 72 -7.09 -8.15 -4.59
C THR A 72 -7.93 -8.38 -5.87
N TYR A 73 -8.83 -9.38 -5.88
CA TYR A 73 -9.66 -9.68 -7.06
C TYR A 73 -10.84 -8.71 -7.25
N ASN A 74 -11.30 -8.04 -6.19
CA ASN A 74 -12.42 -7.11 -6.30
C ASN A 74 -11.93 -5.74 -6.78
N LYS A 75 -12.20 -5.46 -8.07
CA LYS A 75 -11.84 -4.20 -8.75
C LYS A 75 -12.34 -2.93 -8.04
N LYS A 76 -13.33 -3.04 -7.15
CA LYS A 76 -13.86 -1.89 -6.40
C LYS A 76 -13.04 -1.51 -5.17
N TYR A 77 -12.24 -2.44 -4.63
CA TYR A 77 -11.53 -2.27 -3.36
C TYR A 77 -10.01 -2.54 -3.48
N ASN A 78 -9.51 -2.77 -4.69
CA ASN A 78 -8.09 -3.04 -4.94
C ASN A 78 -7.27 -1.75 -5.02
N ALA A 79 -7.15 -1.05 -3.89
CA ALA A 79 -6.25 0.08 -3.74
C ALA A 79 -5.61 0.09 -2.35
N GLY A 80 -4.49 0.79 -2.23
CA GLY A 80 -3.82 1.05 -0.97
C GLY A 80 -3.29 2.48 -0.90
N VAL A 81 -3.16 2.99 0.31
CA VAL A 81 -2.46 4.24 0.62
C VAL A 81 -1.19 3.85 1.34
N ALA A 82 -0.04 4.31 0.87
CA ALA A 82 1.24 4.08 1.52
C ALA A 82 1.86 5.42 1.87
N VAL A 83 2.29 5.56 3.13
CA VAL A 83 2.86 6.80 3.65
C VAL A 83 4.34 6.60 3.88
N PHE A 84 5.15 7.48 3.30
CA PHE A 84 6.59 7.45 3.49
C PHE A 84 7.06 8.63 4.35
N PRO A 85 7.93 8.37 5.35
CA PRO A 85 8.42 9.38 6.30
C PRO A 85 9.50 10.27 5.69
N ASP A 86 9.88 11.31 6.45
CA ASP A 86 11.07 12.09 6.15
C ASP A 86 12.35 11.23 6.19
N GLY A 87 13.32 11.56 5.33
CA GLY A 87 14.58 10.82 5.23
C GLY A 87 14.52 9.51 4.44
N VAL A 88 13.34 9.06 3.99
CA VAL A 88 13.20 7.92 3.07
C VAL A 88 12.91 8.43 1.66
N SER A 89 13.79 8.10 0.70
CA SER A 89 13.54 8.39 -0.70
C SER A 89 12.47 7.46 -1.26
N LEU A 90 11.76 7.91 -2.32
CA LEU A 90 10.78 7.08 -3.01
C LEU A 90 11.39 5.76 -3.53
N GLU A 91 12.66 5.81 -3.91
CA GLU A 91 13.44 4.65 -4.38
C GLU A 91 13.74 3.64 -3.25
N GLY A 92 13.91 4.13 -2.02
CA GLY A 92 14.11 3.30 -0.82
C GLY A 92 12.82 2.86 -0.14
N PHE A 93 11.67 3.43 -0.53
CA PHE A 93 10.39 3.13 0.08
C PHE A 93 9.87 1.76 -0.33
N SER A 94 9.37 0.99 0.64
CA SER A 94 8.77 -0.33 0.38
C SER A 94 7.35 -0.39 0.91
N ASN A 95 6.38 -0.62 0.04
CA ASN A 95 4.98 -0.92 0.38
C ASN A 95 4.73 -2.44 0.50
N ALA A 96 5.77 -3.19 0.85
CA ALA A 96 5.81 -4.63 0.95
C ALA A 96 4.66 -5.23 1.76
N GLN A 97 4.52 -4.71 2.98
CA GLN A 97 3.55 -5.16 3.95
C GLN A 97 2.12 -4.92 3.48
N LEU A 98 1.85 -3.72 2.96
CA LEU A 98 0.53 -3.36 2.41
C LEU A 98 0.15 -4.27 1.24
N LEU A 99 1.11 -4.59 0.37
CA LEU A 99 0.84 -5.55 -0.70
C LEU A 99 0.61 -6.96 -0.17
N GLY A 100 1.34 -7.38 0.86
CA GLY A 100 1.09 -8.62 1.59
C GLY A 100 -0.35 -8.71 2.13
N LEU A 101 -0.81 -7.66 2.81
CA LEU A 101 -2.19 -7.56 3.30
C LEU A 101 -3.19 -7.67 2.15
N ASN A 102 -2.99 -6.93 1.05
CA ASN A 102 -3.89 -6.95 -0.12
C ASN A 102 -4.08 -8.37 -0.69
N ILE A 103 -3.01 -9.16 -0.76
CA ILE A 103 -3.06 -10.54 -1.27
C ILE A 103 -3.52 -11.56 -0.23
N GLY A 104 -3.83 -11.13 0.99
CA GLY A 104 -4.45 -11.95 2.04
C GLY A 104 -3.49 -12.45 3.12
N LEU A 105 -2.24 -11.96 3.17
CA LEU A 105 -1.41 -12.18 4.35
C LEU A 105 -1.97 -11.41 5.54
N THR A 106 -1.77 -11.95 6.73
CA THR A 106 -2.07 -11.29 8.00
C THR A 106 -0.78 -10.87 8.66
N TYR A 107 -0.87 -10.02 9.68
CA TYR A 107 0.28 -9.74 10.52
C TYR A 107 0.79 -11.03 11.20
N ASP A 108 2.11 -11.07 11.41
CA ASP A 108 2.80 -12.16 12.07
C ASP A 108 2.41 -12.21 13.57
N ASP A 109 2.09 -13.39 14.08
CA ASP A 109 2.01 -13.62 15.52
C ASP A 109 3.43 -13.74 16.06
N ILE A 110 3.86 -12.76 16.86
CA ILE A 110 5.23 -12.62 17.38
C ILE A 110 5.68 -13.88 18.15
N ASN A 111 4.74 -14.66 18.70
CA ASN A 111 5.07 -15.87 19.46
C ASN A 111 5.23 -17.12 18.58
N ASN A 112 4.61 -17.13 17.40
CA ASN A 112 4.44 -18.33 16.57
C ASN A 112 5.06 -18.20 15.17
N CYS A 113 5.36 -16.99 14.72
CA CYS A 113 5.92 -16.68 13.41
C CYS A 113 7.37 -16.23 13.55
N SER A 114 8.24 -16.75 12.69
CA SER A 114 9.66 -16.36 12.65
C SER A 114 10.15 -16.27 11.21
N CYS A 115 11.15 -15.41 10.98
CA CYS A 115 11.83 -15.32 9.70
C CYS A 115 13.34 -15.20 9.91
N PRO A 116 14.18 -15.51 8.90
CA PRO A 116 15.64 -15.47 9.04
C PRO A 116 16.23 -14.05 9.21
N ARG A 117 15.41 -12.99 9.12
CA ARG A 117 15.83 -11.59 9.24
C ARG A 117 15.48 -11.06 10.62
N ALA A 118 16.05 -9.90 10.98
CA ALA A 118 15.75 -9.24 12.25
C ALA A 118 14.26 -8.87 12.41
N THR A 119 13.62 -8.42 11.32
CA THR A 119 12.20 -8.06 11.29
C THR A 119 11.54 -8.67 10.06
N CYS A 120 10.40 -9.32 10.27
CA CYS A 120 9.59 -9.91 9.21
C CYS A 120 8.73 -8.83 8.53
N VAL A 121 8.42 -9.00 7.25
CA VAL A 121 7.64 -8.02 6.47
C VAL A 121 6.23 -7.82 7.04
N MET A 122 5.65 -8.84 7.66
CA MET A 122 4.31 -8.78 8.23
C MET A 122 4.34 -8.51 9.74
N ASN A 123 5.45 -7.99 10.29
CA ASN A 123 5.50 -7.55 11.69
C ASN A 123 4.75 -6.22 11.86
N HIS A 124 3.95 -6.08 12.92
CA HIS A 124 3.20 -4.85 13.23
C HIS A 124 4.06 -3.57 13.33
N GLU A 125 5.35 -3.69 13.66
CA GLU A 125 6.28 -2.57 13.82
C GLU A 125 7.22 -2.38 12.63
N SER A 126 7.07 -3.13 11.54
CA SER A 126 7.91 -2.93 10.36
C SER A 126 7.52 -1.63 9.65
N VAL A 127 8.32 -0.58 9.86
CA VAL A 127 8.28 0.70 9.15
C VAL A 127 9.42 0.75 8.14
#